data_AF-A0A9C9YWL6-F1
#
_entry.id   AF-A0A9C9YWL6-F1
#
_cell.length_a   1.000
_cell.length_b   1.000
_cell.length_c   1.000
_cell.angle_alpha   90.00
_cell.angle_beta   90.00
_cell.angle_gamma   90.00
#
_symmetry.space_group_name_H-M   'P 1'
#
loop_
_entity.id
_entity.type
_entity.pdbx_description
1 polymer ?
#
loop_
_entity_poly.entity_id
_entity_poly.type
_entity_poly.pdbx_seq_one_letter_code
_entity_poly.pdbx_strand_id
1 'polypeptide(L)'
;MTSNPDRLYELLPAIHRIRDKEQGEPLRALLAVINEQADLIERDIAQLYDNWFIETCEDWVVPYLAELVGYEPIHEAGEPGEIVTQQGRARNKILIPRREVANTVRYRRRKGSLALLELLARDIAGWPARAVEFYKLLGWTQAVNHLHLERGRSVDLRNARALELLGAPFEQLAHTVDVRRINSRHRKGRFNIPSIGVFVWRLRPFSVTHSPAYCVEASNAHRFTFSVLGNDSPLFMKPEPETDPSHIAEEFNLPVPISRRFLARNLDRLYGEGKALCIKRGYKNRPPRLIRADEIVVADLSGWRYLPKRGKVALDPELGRIAFPSYPPVANGVWVSYQYGFSDALGGGEYERSLTEVSGAKIYKVGGRQTGNRSSFKRLGDALKQWVNDNPPHAVIEIADSQVYTEQLLIDFSAKPEPGDASQDQTPVESRRESLQLRAANGKRPVIRLLDWQTSAPDALTVIGHQGSRFTLDGLLVTGRGAQLNGDLQKALFRHTTLTPGWEVDHNCNPKRPLEPSLEIFSPHVCV
;
A
#
# COMPACT_ATOMS: atom_id res chain seq x y z
N MET A 1 28.19 14.15 0.45
CA MET A 1 29.66 14.04 0.62
C MET A 1 29.96 14.17 2.11
N THR A 2 30.77 13.29 2.68
CA THR A 2 31.23 13.41 4.07
C THR A 2 32.16 14.61 4.17
N SER A 3 31.73 15.68 4.83
CA SER A 3 32.56 16.87 5.10
C SER A 3 33.77 16.43 5.94
N ASN A 4 34.98 16.59 5.38
CA ASN A 4 36.21 16.42 6.13
C ASN A 4 36.45 17.75 6.87
N PRO A 5 36.37 17.78 8.21
CA PRO A 5 36.53 19.01 8.99
C PRO A 5 37.92 19.64 8.83
N ASP A 6 38.92 18.87 8.42
CA ASP A 6 40.31 19.31 8.26
C ASP A 6 40.71 19.60 6.80
N ARG A 7 39.77 19.65 5.85
CA ARG A 7 40.05 19.83 4.41
C ARG A 7 40.98 21.02 4.13
N LEU A 8 40.70 22.20 4.70
CA LEU A 8 41.55 23.38 4.49
C LEU A 8 42.92 23.25 5.17
N TYR A 9 42.99 22.55 6.30
CA TYR A 9 44.26 22.28 6.99
C TYR A 9 45.16 21.33 6.18
N GLU A 10 44.58 20.32 5.54
CA GLU A 10 45.28 19.37 4.67
C GLU A 10 45.90 20.03 3.43
N LEU A 11 45.30 21.12 2.93
CA LEU A 11 45.82 21.91 1.82
C LEU A 11 47.03 22.77 2.19
N LEU A 12 47.36 22.93 3.48
CA LEU A 12 48.54 23.67 3.90
C LEU A 12 49.85 22.89 3.64
N PRO A 13 50.94 23.61 3.26
CA PRO A 13 52.26 23.00 3.18
C PRO A 13 52.66 22.32 4.50
N ALA A 14 53.33 21.17 4.39
CA ALA A 14 53.66 20.33 5.55
C ALA A 14 54.45 21.07 6.66
N ILE A 15 55.28 22.05 6.29
CA ILE A 15 56.08 22.84 7.25
C ILE A 15 55.22 23.63 8.25
N HIS A 16 54.05 24.12 7.83
CA HIS A 16 53.13 24.85 8.70
C HIS A 16 52.35 23.91 9.61
N ARG A 17 51.97 22.73 9.12
CA ARG A 17 51.31 21.70 9.93
C ARG A 17 52.20 21.13 11.03
N ILE A 18 53.50 20.95 10.75
CA ILE A 18 54.48 20.50 11.75
C ILE A 18 54.63 21.54 12.86
N ARG A 19 54.83 22.82 12.51
CA ARG A 19 54.95 23.92 13.49
C ARG A 19 53.70 24.14 14.33
N ASP A 20 52.53 23.98 13.72
CA ASP A 20 51.25 24.11 14.41
C ASP A 20 51.06 22.98 15.44
N LYS A 21 51.44 21.75 15.08
CA LYS A 21 51.42 20.60 15.99
C LYS A 21 52.34 20.79 17.20
N GLU A 22 53.49 21.43 17.01
CA GLU A 22 54.42 21.81 18.09
C GLU A 22 53.84 22.88 19.04
N GLN A 23 52.88 23.69 18.58
CA GLN A 23 52.24 24.77 19.35
C GLN A 23 50.85 24.41 19.90
N GLY A 24 50.43 23.13 19.79
CA GLY A 24 49.13 22.67 20.31
C GLY A 24 47.95 22.83 19.34
N GLU A 25 48.21 22.87 18.03
CA GLU A 25 47.21 22.90 16.94
C GLU A 25 46.25 24.12 16.89
N PRO A 26 46.63 25.36 17.29
CA PRO A 26 45.74 26.52 17.22
C PRO A 26 45.32 26.88 15.78
N LEU A 27 46.18 26.68 14.77
CA LEU A 27 45.87 26.97 13.37
C LEU A 27 44.88 25.95 12.81
N ARG A 28 44.99 24.67 13.18
CA ARG A 28 44.01 23.64 12.85
C ARG A 28 42.62 23.99 13.41
N ALA A 29 42.56 24.41 14.68
CA ALA A 29 41.29 24.80 15.30
C ALA A 29 40.65 26.00 14.58
N LEU A 30 41.44 27.02 14.21
CA LEU A 30 40.95 28.16 13.44
C LEU A 30 40.46 27.74 12.04
N LEU A 31 41.23 26.92 11.33
CA LEU A 31 40.88 26.46 9.99
C LEU A 31 39.68 25.52 9.99
N ALA A 32 39.45 24.75 11.06
CA ALA A 32 38.24 23.95 11.20
C ALA A 32 36.98 24.82 11.25
N VAL A 33 37.01 25.94 11.99
CA VAL A 33 35.88 26.90 12.03
C VAL A 33 35.68 27.57 10.67
N ILE A 34 36.77 27.95 9.98
CA ILE A 34 36.67 28.52 8.63
C ILE A 34 36.12 27.48 7.63
N ASN A 35 36.53 26.21 7.76
CA ASN A 35 36.07 25.13 6.91
C ASN A 35 34.57 24.87 7.10
N GLU A 36 34.04 24.98 8.31
CA GLU A 36 32.59 24.90 8.56
C GLU A 36 31.81 25.96 7.78
N GLN A 37 32.30 27.20 7.76
CA GLN A 37 31.68 28.30 7.00
C GLN A 37 31.86 28.12 5.49
N ALA A 38 33.01 27.65 5.04
CA ALA A 38 33.25 27.32 3.64
C ALA A 38 32.32 26.21 3.16
N ASP A 39 32.10 25.16 3.97
CA ASP A 39 31.18 24.06 3.68
C ASP A 39 29.71 24.53 3.68
N LEU A 40 29.35 25.56 4.45
CA LEU A 40 28.03 26.20 4.38
C LEU A 40 27.85 26.92 3.04
N ILE A 41 28.83 27.72 2.63
CA ILE A 41 28.79 28.45 1.35
C ILE A 41 28.79 27.47 0.17
N GLU A 42 29.63 26.44 0.21
CA GLU A 42 29.70 25.43 -0.86
C GLU A 42 28.37 24.69 -1.00
N ARG A 43 27.71 24.35 0.12
CA ARG A 43 26.36 23.78 0.10
C ARG A 43 25.32 24.75 -0.46
N ASP A 44 25.39 26.03 -0.10
CA ASP A 44 24.46 27.04 -0.61
C ASP A 44 24.62 27.25 -2.13
N ILE A 45 25.86 27.27 -2.62
CA ILE A 45 26.16 27.32 -4.06
C ILE A 45 25.63 26.06 -4.77
N ALA A 46 25.86 24.88 -4.21
CA ALA A 46 25.32 23.64 -4.77
C ALA A 46 23.78 23.68 -4.80
N GLN A 47 23.15 24.14 -3.72
CA GLN A 47 21.71 24.31 -3.65
C GLN A 47 21.19 25.33 -4.67
N LEU A 48 21.94 26.39 -4.95
CA LEU A 48 21.61 27.38 -5.98
C LEU A 48 21.62 26.78 -7.39
N TYR A 49 22.56 25.89 -7.69
CA TYR A 49 22.55 25.12 -8.93
C TYR A 49 21.37 24.14 -8.98
N ASP A 50 21.09 23.44 -7.88
CA ASP A 50 19.93 22.56 -7.77
C ASP A 50 18.62 23.32 -7.96
N ASN A 51 18.59 24.61 -7.58
CA ASN A 51 17.43 25.49 -7.75
C ASN A 51 17.08 25.82 -9.20
N TRP A 52 17.97 25.52 -10.16
CA TRP A 52 17.66 25.68 -11.60
C TRP A 52 16.81 24.56 -12.18
N PHE A 53 16.76 23.39 -11.52
CA PHE A 53 16.02 22.22 -12.02
C PHE A 53 14.79 21.97 -11.16
N ILE A 54 13.64 21.76 -11.80
CA ILE A 54 12.36 21.59 -11.12
C ILE A 54 12.30 20.32 -10.24
N GLU A 55 13.11 19.32 -10.55
CA GLU A 55 13.22 18.07 -9.79
C GLU A 55 14.00 18.23 -8.48
N THR A 56 14.99 19.12 -8.44
CA THR A 56 15.95 19.26 -7.33
C THR A 56 15.83 20.59 -6.57
N CYS A 57 15.16 21.59 -7.14
CA CYS A 57 15.04 22.90 -6.52
C CYS A 57 14.34 22.84 -5.17
N GLU A 58 14.46 23.87 -4.34
CA GLU A 58 13.69 23.97 -3.11
C GLU A 58 12.21 24.31 -3.38
N ASP A 59 11.32 23.92 -2.48
CA ASP A 59 9.86 24.12 -2.65
C ASP A 59 9.47 25.60 -2.84
N TRP A 60 10.29 26.54 -2.34
CA TRP A 60 10.05 27.98 -2.50
C TRP A 60 10.39 28.51 -3.90
N VAL A 61 11.23 27.82 -4.68
CA VAL A 61 11.67 28.23 -6.02
C VAL A 61 10.65 27.84 -7.09
N VAL A 62 9.87 26.79 -6.83
CA VAL A 62 8.89 26.22 -7.75
C VAL A 62 7.94 27.26 -8.36
N PRO A 63 7.35 28.21 -7.62
CA PRO A 63 6.48 29.24 -8.19
C PRO A 63 7.18 30.14 -9.21
N TYR A 64 8.46 30.45 -9.02
CA TYR A 64 9.23 31.28 -9.96
C TYR A 64 9.54 30.53 -11.26
N LEU A 65 9.89 29.24 -11.16
CA LEU A 65 10.03 28.39 -12.34
C LEU A 65 8.70 28.22 -13.07
N ALA A 66 7.60 28.16 -12.32
CA ALA A 66 6.25 28.09 -12.86
C ALA A 66 5.93 29.36 -13.68
N GLU A 67 6.19 30.54 -13.13
CA GLU A 67 6.02 31.82 -13.84
C GLU A 67 6.89 31.89 -15.10
N LEU A 68 8.15 31.43 -15.04
CA LEU A 68 9.06 31.40 -16.19
C LEU A 68 8.53 30.57 -17.37
N VAL A 69 7.88 29.43 -17.08
CA VAL A 69 7.24 28.62 -18.12
C VAL A 69 5.80 29.07 -18.44
N GLY A 70 5.34 30.15 -17.80
CA GLY A 70 4.00 30.71 -17.93
C GLY A 70 2.91 29.81 -17.38
N TYR A 71 3.19 29.03 -16.34
CA TYR A 71 2.19 28.23 -15.63
C TYR A 71 1.30 29.14 -14.78
N GLU A 72 -0.02 28.98 -14.92
CA GLU A 72 -1.02 29.73 -14.16
C GLU A 72 -1.78 28.77 -13.22
N PRO A 73 -1.71 28.97 -11.89
CA PRO A 73 -2.47 28.18 -10.94
C PRO A 73 -3.98 28.36 -11.11
N ILE A 74 -4.74 27.27 -10.96
CA ILE A 74 -6.20 27.30 -11.05
C ILE A 74 -6.77 27.98 -9.79
N HIS A 75 -7.35 29.17 -9.94
CA HIS A 75 -7.85 29.96 -8.80
C HIS A 75 -8.93 29.24 -7.97
N GLU A 76 -9.74 28.40 -8.61
CA GLU A 76 -10.77 27.59 -7.92
C GLU A 76 -10.17 26.59 -6.92
N ALA A 77 -8.90 26.22 -7.05
CA ALA A 77 -8.20 25.35 -6.10
C ALA A 77 -7.69 26.13 -4.85
N GLY A 78 -7.71 27.47 -4.91
CA GLY A 78 -7.25 28.38 -3.87
C GLY A 78 -6.02 29.19 -4.28
N GLU A 79 -5.79 30.30 -3.58
CA GLU A 79 -4.66 31.19 -3.84
C GLU A 79 -3.34 30.67 -3.23
N PRO A 80 -2.17 30.91 -3.86
CA PRO A 80 -0.87 30.67 -3.23
C PRO A 80 -0.72 31.43 -1.90
N GLY A 81 -0.05 30.81 -0.93
CA GLY A 81 0.28 31.42 0.36
C GLY A 81 1.68 32.05 0.39
N GLU A 82 1.98 32.78 1.46
CA GLU A 82 3.29 33.41 1.66
C GLU A 82 4.42 32.38 1.77
N ILE A 83 5.47 32.58 0.97
CA ILE A 83 6.63 31.68 0.87
C ILE A 83 7.40 31.58 2.19
N VAL A 84 7.39 32.63 3.02
CA VAL A 84 8.16 32.63 4.27
C VAL A 84 7.57 31.65 5.29
N THR A 85 6.24 31.47 5.31
CA THR A 85 5.55 30.63 6.28
C THR A 85 5.57 29.16 5.89
N GLN A 86 5.71 28.26 6.86
CA GLN A 86 5.67 26.81 6.62
C GLN A 86 4.32 26.38 6.03
N GLN A 87 3.22 26.97 6.51
CA GLN A 87 1.87 26.71 6.00
C GLN A 87 1.71 27.18 4.55
N GLY A 88 2.23 28.36 4.20
CA GLY A 88 2.23 28.86 2.83
C GLY A 88 3.04 27.98 1.87
N ARG A 89 4.23 27.51 2.28
CA ARG A 89 5.02 26.54 1.48
C ARG A 89 4.27 25.23 1.24
N ALA A 90 3.66 24.67 2.29
CA ALA A 90 2.88 23.44 2.17
C ALA A 90 1.67 23.61 1.24
N ARG A 91 0.99 24.77 1.31
CA ARG A 91 -0.10 25.12 0.41
C ARG A 91 0.37 25.28 -1.03
N ASN A 92 1.47 26.00 -1.25
CA ASN A 92 2.04 26.19 -2.60
C ASN A 92 2.47 24.87 -3.23
N LYS A 93 3.01 23.93 -2.45
CA LYS A 93 3.35 22.59 -2.92
C LYS A 93 2.15 21.81 -3.47
N ILE A 94 0.97 22.04 -2.90
CA ILE A 94 -0.28 21.40 -3.33
C ILE A 94 -0.85 22.12 -4.56
N LEU A 95 -0.82 23.46 -4.58
CA LEU A 95 -1.40 24.28 -5.64
C LEU A 95 -0.53 24.37 -6.90
N ILE A 96 0.78 24.28 -6.76
CA ILE A 96 1.78 24.39 -7.84
C ILE A 96 2.64 23.12 -7.81
N PRO A 97 2.11 21.98 -8.28
CA PRO A 97 2.82 20.72 -8.25
C PRO A 97 3.98 20.72 -9.25
N ARG A 98 5.18 20.33 -8.79
CA ARG A 98 6.41 20.26 -9.62
C ARG A 98 6.23 19.53 -10.94
N ARG A 99 5.49 18.41 -10.91
CA ARG A 99 5.25 17.59 -12.10
C ARG A 99 4.47 18.34 -13.18
N GLU A 100 3.51 19.17 -12.79
CA GLU A 100 2.72 19.96 -13.74
C GLU A 100 3.56 21.11 -14.31
N VAL A 101 4.33 21.81 -13.47
CA VAL A 101 5.28 22.84 -13.91
C VAL A 101 6.28 22.26 -14.91
N ALA A 102 6.91 21.13 -14.58
CA ALA A 102 7.89 20.45 -15.42
C ALA A 102 7.33 20.07 -16.81
N ASN A 103 6.06 19.64 -16.86
CA ASN A 103 5.42 19.17 -18.08
C ASN A 103 4.66 20.26 -18.85
N THR A 104 4.58 21.50 -18.35
CA THR A 104 3.78 22.59 -18.96
C THR A 104 4.13 22.83 -20.43
N VAL A 105 5.42 22.88 -20.77
CA VAL A 105 5.87 23.04 -22.16
C VAL A 105 5.45 21.83 -23.01
N ARG A 106 5.55 20.62 -22.47
CA ARG A 106 5.15 19.38 -23.16
C ARG A 106 3.65 19.35 -23.44
N TYR A 107 2.82 19.80 -22.50
CA TYR A 107 1.37 19.90 -22.68
C TYR A 107 1.01 20.85 -23.82
N ARG A 108 1.65 22.02 -23.87
CA ARG A 108 1.41 23.02 -24.92
C ARG A 108 1.76 22.50 -26.31
N ARG A 109 2.86 21.74 -26.43
CA ARG A 109 3.25 21.10 -27.70
C ARG A 109 2.26 20.03 -28.18
N ARG A 110 1.43 19.49 -27.28
CA ARG A 110 0.43 18.44 -27.57
C ARG A 110 -1.01 18.90 -27.36
N LYS A 111 -1.24 20.21 -27.34
CA LYS A 111 -2.59 20.78 -27.20
C LYS A 111 -3.49 20.22 -28.31
N GLY A 112 -4.69 19.78 -27.93
CA GLY A 112 -5.67 19.18 -28.84
C GLY A 112 -5.51 17.67 -29.05
N SER A 113 -4.51 17.02 -28.44
CA SER A 113 -4.44 15.55 -28.42
C SER A 113 -5.31 14.96 -27.31
N LEU A 114 -5.92 13.79 -27.57
CA LEU A 114 -6.76 13.09 -26.59
C LEU A 114 -5.95 12.60 -25.39
N ALA A 115 -4.75 12.05 -25.63
CA ALA A 115 -3.85 11.52 -24.61
C ALA A 115 -3.45 12.58 -23.57
N LEU A 116 -3.40 13.86 -23.97
CA LEU A 116 -3.11 14.95 -23.03
C LEU A 116 -4.14 15.01 -21.89
N LEU A 117 -5.41 14.68 -22.13
CA LEU A 117 -6.43 14.68 -21.07
C LEU A 117 -6.15 13.62 -20.00
N GLU A 118 -5.63 12.46 -20.40
CA GLU A 118 -5.23 11.39 -19.47
C GLU A 118 -4.00 11.78 -18.67
N LEU A 119 -3.00 12.37 -19.34
CA LEU A 119 -1.80 12.89 -18.70
C LEU A 119 -2.12 14.01 -17.70
N LEU A 120 -2.98 14.96 -18.04
CA LEU A 120 -3.38 16.04 -17.12
C LEU A 120 -4.11 15.50 -15.89
N ALA A 121 -5.02 14.54 -16.05
CA ALA A 121 -5.70 13.91 -14.91
C ALA A 121 -4.71 13.21 -13.98
N ARG A 122 -3.74 12.47 -14.56
CA ARG A 122 -2.67 11.83 -13.81
C ARG A 122 -1.76 12.86 -13.15
N ASP A 123 -1.42 13.95 -13.83
CA ASP A 123 -0.41 14.91 -13.41
C ASP A 123 -0.87 15.90 -12.34
N ILE A 124 -2.13 16.35 -12.44
CA ILE A 124 -2.76 17.28 -11.52
C ILE A 124 -3.37 16.54 -10.33
N ALA A 125 -4.24 15.56 -10.58
CA ALA A 125 -5.02 14.89 -9.52
C ALA A 125 -4.36 13.61 -9.00
N GLY A 126 -3.32 13.10 -9.65
CA GLY A 126 -2.72 11.80 -9.30
C GLY A 126 -3.60 10.60 -9.66
N TRP A 127 -4.63 10.79 -10.49
CA TRP A 127 -5.58 9.74 -10.85
C TRP A 127 -5.33 9.22 -12.27
N PRO A 128 -5.13 7.91 -12.44
CA PRO A 128 -5.16 7.30 -13.77
C PRO A 128 -6.50 7.58 -14.44
N ALA A 129 -6.47 7.88 -15.73
CA ALA A 129 -7.65 8.26 -16.47
C ALA A 129 -7.65 7.70 -17.88
N ARG A 130 -8.84 7.60 -18.46
CA ARG A 130 -9.07 7.24 -19.85
C ARG A 130 -9.96 8.27 -20.50
N ALA A 131 -9.50 8.84 -21.60
CA ALA A 131 -10.25 9.78 -22.40
C ALA A 131 -10.90 9.05 -23.59
N VAL A 132 -12.19 9.32 -23.80
CA VAL A 132 -13.01 8.67 -24.83
C VAL A 132 -13.68 9.72 -25.68
N GLU A 133 -13.42 9.64 -26.99
CA GLU A 133 -14.11 10.45 -28.00
C GLU A 133 -15.45 9.79 -28.36
N PHE A 134 -16.57 10.34 -27.88
CA PHE A 134 -17.87 9.71 -28.07
C PHE A 134 -18.34 9.70 -29.53
N TYR A 135 -17.84 10.61 -30.38
CA TYR A 135 -18.16 10.58 -31.81
C TYR A 135 -17.69 9.31 -32.50
N LYS A 136 -16.63 8.65 -32.00
CA LYS A 136 -16.13 7.37 -32.54
C LYS A 136 -17.10 6.21 -32.29
N LEU A 137 -17.97 6.37 -31.29
CA LEU A 137 -18.98 5.40 -30.88
C LEU A 137 -20.34 5.65 -31.52
N LEU A 138 -20.47 6.62 -32.43
CA LEU A 138 -21.74 6.88 -33.11
C LEU A 138 -21.96 5.90 -34.28
N GLY A 139 -23.17 5.36 -34.38
CA GLY A 139 -23.63 4.72 -35.60
C GLY A 139 -23.90 5.77 -36.67
N TRP A 140 -23.13 5.76 -37.76
CA TRP A 140 -23.23 6.77 -38.83
C TRP A 140 -22.98 6.14 -40.22
N THR A 141 -23.60 6.69 -41.26
CA THR A 141 -23.38 6.31 -42.66
C THR A 141 -22.07 6.90 -43.20
N GLN A 142 -21.06 6.06 -43.39
CA GLN A 142 -19.71 6.52 -43.72
C GLN A 142 -19.54 6.81 -45.21
N ALA A 143 -18.68 7.78 -45.54
CA ALA A 143 -18.30 8.04 -46.93
C ALA A 143 -17.41 6.91 -47.45
N VAL A 144 -17.69 6.41 -48.67
CA VAL A 144 -16.96 5.29 -49.28
C VAL A 144 -15.47 5.62 -49.50
N ASN A 145 -15.13 6.90 -49.69
CA ASN A 145 -13.74 7.35 -49.85
C ASN A 145 -12.94 7.33 -48.53
N HIS A 146 -13.60 7.23 -47.38
CA HIS A 146 -12.94 7.25 -46.06
C HIS A 146 -13.67 6.32 -45.08
N LEU A 147 -13.45 5.02 -45.26
CA LEU A 147 -14.06 3.97 -44.43
C LEU A 147 -13.27 3.76 -43.13
N HIS A 148 -13.97 3.87 -42.01
CA HIS A 148 -13.53 3.46 -40.69
C HIS A 148 -14.26 2.19 -40.28
N LEU A 149 -13.68 1.04 -40.66
CA LEU A 149 -14.31 -0.27 -40.43
C LEU A 149 -14.54 -0.58 -38.96
N GLU A 150 -13.77 0.02 -38.04
CA GLU A 150 -13.89 -0.17 -36.59
C GLU A 150 -14.96 0.71 -35.91
N ARG A 151 -15.64 1.63 -36.64
CA ARG A 151 -16.62 2.57 -36.06
C ARG A 151 -18.06 2.26 -36.49
N GLY A 152 -19.03 2.50 -35.60
CA GLY A 152 -20.45 2.46 -35.95
C GLY A 152 -20.99 1.06 -36.31
N ARG A 153 -20.36 -0.01 -35.82
CA ARG A 153 -20.76 -1.39 -36.09
C ARG A 153 -22.08 -1.77 -35.42
N SER A 154 -22.85 -2.64 -36.06
CA SER A 154 -23.95 -3.36 -35.41
C SER A 154 -23.43 -4.21 -34.26
N VAL A 155 -24.22 -4.32 -33.18
CA VAL A 155 -23.86 -5.13 -32.00
C VAL A 155 -23.84 -6.61 -32.36
N ASP A 156 -22.69 -7.27 -32.18
CA ASP A 156 -22.58 -8.73 -32.29
C ASP A 156 -22.86 -9.41 -30.93
N LEU A 157 -24.01 -10.07 -30.83
CA LEU A 157 -24.43 -10.77 -29.61
C LEU A 157 -23.56 -11.98 -29.25
N ARG A 158 -22.76 -12.50 -30.19
CA ARG A 158 -21.82 -13.60 -29.94
C ARG A 158 -20.54 -13.10 -29.27
N ASN A 159 -20.19 -11.83 -29.46
CA ASN A 159 -19.03 -11.23 -28.83
C ASN A 159 -19.35 -10.77 -27.40
N ALA A 160 -19.42 -11.74 -26.50
CA ALA A 160 -19.77 -11.49 -25.10
C ALA A 160 -18.80 -10.54 -24.36
N ARG A 161 -17.56 -10.38 -24.84
CA ARG A 161 -16.62 -9.41 -24.27
C ARG A 161 -16.99 -7.97 -24.64
N ALA A 162 -17.39 -7.72 -25.88
CA ALA A 162 -17.86 -6.40 -26.28
C ALA A 162 -19.15 -6.00 -25.54
N LEU A 163 -20.04 -6.98 -25.28
CA LEU A 163 -21.25 -6.78 -24.47
C LEU A 163 -20.95 -6.46 -23.00
N GLU A 164 -19.98 -7.13 -22.40
CA GLU A 164 -19.55 -6.89 -21.01
C GLU A 164 -18.99 -5.47 -20.80
N LEU A 165 -18.37 -4.90 -21.84
CA LEU A 165 -17.82 -3.55 -21.80
C LEU A 165 -18.86 -2.45 -22.10
N LEU A 166 -20.12 -2.78 -22.38
CA LEU A 166 -21.15 -1.78 -22.71
C LEU A 166 -21.30 -0.74 -21.59
N GLY A 167 -21.23 0.55 -21.94
CA GLY A 167 -21.31 1.67 -21.00
C GLY A 167 -20.01 1.96 -20.22
N ALA A 168 -19.03 1.03 -20.27
CA ALA A 168 -17.70 1.20 -19.69
C ALA A 168 -16.82 2.09 -20.60
N PRO A 169 -15.70 2.64 -20.08
CA PRO A 169 -14.81 3.50 -20.88
C PRO A 169 -14.07 2.78 -22.01
N PHE A 170 -14.13 1.45 -22.05
CA PHE A 170 -13.52 0.61 -23.08
C PHE A 170 -14.53 0.12 -24.12
N GLU A 171 -15.78 0.61 -24.07
CA GLU A 171 -16.82 0.21 -25.01
C GLU A 171 -16.47 0.60 -26.45
N GLN A 172 -16.89 -0.24 -27.40
CA GLN A 172 -16.71 -0.02 -28.83
C GLN A 172 -18.03 -0.13 -29.61
N LEU A 173 -19.15 -0.32 -28.89
CA LEU A 173 -20.46 -0.51 -29.48
C LEU A 173 -21.03 0.82 -29.98
N ALA A 174 -21.77 0.75 -31.08
CA ALA A 174 -22.38 1.92 -31.69
C ALA A 174 -23.60 2.40 -30.88
N HIS A 175 -23.71 3.71 -30.72
CA HIS A 175 -24.80 4.43 -30.09
C HIS A 175 -25.47 5.38 -31.08
N THR A 176 -26.74 5.70 -30.83
CA THR A 176 -27.43 6.78 -31.55
C THR A 176 -27.00 8.14 -31.03
N VAL A 177 -27.12 9.18 -31.86
CA VAL A 177 -26.75 10.54 -31.50
C VAL A 177 -27.65 11.06 -30.37
N ASP A 178 -27.01 11.54 -29.31
CA ASP A 178 -27.65 12.25 -28.22
C ASP A 178 -27.52 13.76 -28.42
N VAL A 179 -28.62 14.40 -28.79
CA VAL A 179 -28.66 15.86 -29.04
C VAL A 179 -28.53 16.69 -27.75
N ARG A 180 -28.65 16.07 -26.57
CA ARG A 180 -28.48 16.78 -25.29
C ARG A 180 -27.00 17.10 -25.07
N ARG A 181 -26.72 18.26 -24.49
CA ARG A 181 -25.34 18.66 -24.17
C ARG A 181 -24.80 17.85 -22.98
N ILE A 182 -23.52 17.49 -23.02
CA ILE A 182 -22.85 16.77 -21.93
C ILE A 182 -22.74 17.59 -20.63
N ASN A 183 -22.71 18.91 -20.76
CA ASN A 183 -22.70 19.87 -19.65
C ASN A 183 -24.10 20.40 -19.30
N SER A 184 -25.19 19.79 -19.79
CA SER A 184 -26.55 20.18 -19.45
C SER A 184 -26.83 19.97 -17.96
N ARG A 185 -27.41 20.99 -17.29
CA ARG A 185 -27.77 20.93 -15.86
C ARG A 185 -28.98 20.03 -15.58
N HIS A 186 -29.94 19.96 -16.49
CA HIS A 186 -31.19 19.22 -16.29
C HIS A 186 -31.09 17.74 -16.71
N ARG A 187 -30.54 17.50 -17.90
CA ARG A 187 -30.42 16.14 -18.47
C ARG A 187 -29.18 16.08 -19.34
N LYS A 188 -28.14 15.42 -18.84
CA LYS A 188 -26.87 15.26 -19.54
C LYS A 188 -27.03 14.30 -20.71
N GLY A 189 -26.58 14.73 -21.89
CA GLY A 189 -26.31 13.82 -22.99
C GLY A 189 -24.90 13.25 -22.89
N ARG A 190 -24.61 12.16 -23.60
CA ARG A 190 -23.26 11.54 -23.59
C ARG A 190 -22.71 11.37 -25.00
N PHE A 191 -23.46 10.72 -25.89
CA PHE A 191 -22.96 10.30 -27.19
C PHE A 191 -23.23 11.36 -28.27
N ASN A 192 -22.31 12.29 -28.47
CA ASN A 192 -22.43 13.33 -29.50
C ASN A 192 -21.06 13.71 -30.07
N ILE A 193 -21.03 14.35 -31.23
CA ILE A 193 -19.80 14.74 -31.95
C ILE A 193 -18.84 15.58 -31.08
N PRO A 194 -19.28 16.66 -30.39
CA PRO A 194 -18.38 17.47 -29.57
C PRO A 194 -18.10 16.87 -28.19
N SER A 195 -18.63 15.68 -27.88
CA SER A 195 -18.57 15.12 -26.52
C SER A 195 -17.34 14.24 -26.34
N ILE A 196 -16.57 14.56 -25.31
CA ILE A 196 -15.43 13.77 -24.82
C ILE A 196 -15.70 13.43 -23.36
N GLY A 197 -15.49 12.17 -23.00
CA GLY A 197 -15.57 11.69 -21.62
C GLY A 197 -14.18 11.44 -21.06
N VAL A 198 -13.91 11.94 -19.86
CA VAL A 198 -12.71 11.58 -19.09
C VAL A 198 -13.14 10.74 -17.89
N PHE A 199 -12.76 9.48 -17.90
CA PHE A 199 -13.07 8.52 -16.85
C PHE A 199 -11.86 8.41 -15.94
N VAL A 200 -12.07 8.60 -14.64
CA VAL A 200 -10.99 8.63 -13.64
C VAL A 200 -11.12 7.45 -12.68
N TRP A 201 -10.00 6.81 -12.37
CA TRP A 201 -9.93 5.76 -11.37
C TRP A 201 -9.37 6.31 -10.07
N ARG A 202 -10.23 6.36 -9.04
CA ARG A 202 -9.85 6.82 -7.70
C ARG A 202 -9.23 5.73 -6.84
N LEU A 203 -9.53 4.47 -7.13
CA LEU A 203 -8.96 3.33 -6.42
C LEU A 203 -7.54 3.05 -6.91
N ARG A 204 -6.65 2.73 -5.97
CA ARG A 204 -5.29 2.29 -6.21
C ARG A 204 -5.19 0.78 -6.01
N PRO A 205 -4.36 0.08 -6.80
CA PRO A 205 -4.11 -1.33 -6.61
C PRO A 205 -3.06 -1.51 -5.49
N PHE A 206 -3.39 -2.33 -4.49
CA PHE A 206 -2.50 -2.71 -3.41
C PHE A 206 -2.17 -4.19 -3.50
N SER A 207 -0.89 -4.52 -3.35
CA SER A 207 -0.44 -5.89 -3.40
C SER A 207 -0.75 -6.64 -2.12
N VAL A 208 -0.94 -7.94 -2.24
CA VAL A 208 -0.86 -8.90 -1.15
C VAL A 208 0.05 -10.00 -1.64
N THR A 209 1.21 -10.17 -1.02
CA THR A 209 2.22 -11.15 -1.42
C THR A 209 2.30 -12.30 -0.43
N HIS A 210 2.33 -13.51 -0.98
CA HIS A 210 2.51 -14.77 -0.26
C HIS A 210 1.63 -14.93 0.99
N SER A 211 0.37 -14.49 0.93
CA SER A 211 -0.57 -14.58 2.05
C SER A 211 -1.35 -15.90 1.96
N PRO A 212 -1.64 -16.59 3.08
CA PRO A 212 -2.47 -17.79 3.07
C PRO A 212 -3.90 -17.44 2.64
N ALA A 213 -4.47 -18.24 1.75
CA ALA A 213 -5.88 -18.13 1.37
C ALA A 213 -6.78 -18.63 2.50
N TYR A 214 -7.93 -18.00 2.68
CA TYR A 214 -8.89 -18.41 3.71
C TYR A 214 -9.68 -19.63 3.23
N CYS A 215 -9.66 -20.71 4.00
CA CYS A 215 -10.46 -21.91 3.73
C CYS A 215 -11.88 -21.74 4.24
N VAL A 216 -12.87 -21.85 3.36
CA VAL A 216 -14.30 -21.76 3.73
C VAL A 216 -14.79 -23.15 4.15
N GLU A 217 -14.30 -23.65 5.29
CA GLU A 217 -14.59 -25.00 5.78
C GLU A 217 -16.08 -25.24 6.01
N ALA A 218 -16.81 -24.22 6.47
CA ALA A 218 -18.26 -24.29 6.69
C ALA A 218 -19.04 -24.67 5.41
N SER A 219 -18.47 -24.40 4.23
CA SER A 219 -19.05 -24.73 2.95
C SER A 219 -18.48 -26.00 2.33
N ASN A 220 -17.17 -26.24 2.41
CA ASN A 220 -16.44 -27.49 2.06
C ASN A 220 -14.92 -27.23 2.09
N ALA A 221 -14.10 -28.20 2.50
CA ALA A 221 -12.62 -28.10 2.62
C ALA A 221 -11.83 -27.94 1.29
N HIS A 222 -12.51 -27.63 0.18
CA HIS A 222 -11.92 -27.41 -1.15
C HIS A 222 -12.19 -25.99 -1.69
N ARG A 223 -12.78 -25.12 -0.88
CA ARG A 223 -13.22 -23.76 -1.26
C ARG A 223 -12.39 -22.73 -0.51
N PHE A 224 -11.80 -21.79 -1.24
CA PHE A 224 -10.92 -20.78 -0.68
C PHE A 224 -11.25 -19.39 -1.21
N THR A 225 -11.00 -18.36 -0.42
CA THR A 225 -11.04 -16.95 -0.87
C THR A 225 -9.65 -16.35 -0.85
N PHE A 226 -9.41 -15.37 -1.73
CA PHE A 226 -8.14 -14.63 -1.75
C PHE A 226 -7.98 -13.78 -0.49
N SER A 227 -9.05 -13.14 -0.02
CA SER A 227 -9.03 -12.41 1.24
C SER A 227 -8.89 -13.36 2.42
N VAL A 228 -7.91 -13.06 3.28
CA VAL A 228 -7.68 -13.76 4.56
C VAL A 228 -8.87 -13.62 5.52
N LEU A 229 -9.71 -12.60 5.32
CA LEU A 229 -10.91 -12.40 6.15
C LEU A 229 -12.09 -13.28 5.71
N GLY A 230 -11.98 -13.99 4.59
CA GLY A 230 -13.07 -14.82 4.06
C GLY A 230 -14.11 -14.06 3.22
N ASN A 231 -13.97 -12.74 3.06
CA ASN A 231 -14.89 -11.93 2.28
C ASN A 231 -14.63 -12.01 0.76
N ASP A 232 -15.68 -11.75 -0.05
CA ASP A 232 -15.50 -11.59 -1.49
C ASP A 232 -14.70 -10.30 -1.75
N SER A 233 -13.70 -10.41 -2.62
CA SER A 233 -12.80 -9.31 -2.93
C SER A 233 -12.43 -9.36 -4.41
N PRO A 234 -12.89 -8.39 -5.22
CA PRO A 234 -12.50 -8.31 -6.62
C PRO A 234 -10.98 -8.17 -6.75
N LEU A 235 -10.39 -8.96 -7.63
CA LEU A 235 -8.96 -8.91 -7.94
C LEU A 235 -8.72 -7.77 -8.95
N PHE A 236 -7.67 -6.99 -8.71
CA PHE A 236 -7.34 -5.83 -9.53
C PHE A 236 -6.16 -6.11 -10.46
N MET A 237 -6.13 -5.37 -11.57
CA MET A 237 -4.97 -5.31 -12.44
C MET A 237 -3.79 -4.68 -11.72
N LYS A 238 -2.58 -5.14 -12.05
CA LYS A 238 -1.34 -4.42 -11.76
C LYS A 238 -1.04 -3.54 -12.98
N PRO A 239 -1.24 -2.21 -12.90
CA PRO A 239 -1.12 -1.33 -14.06
C PRO A 239 0.30 -1.36 -14.63
N GLU A 240 0.40 -1.54 -15.94
CA GLU A 240 1.63 -1.39 -16.69
C GLU A 240 1.73 0.06 -17.20
N PRO A 241 2.86 0.76 -17.01
CA PRO A 241 2.99 2.15 -17.45
C PRO A 241 2.85 2.24 -18.97
N GLU A 242 2.26 3.33 -19.48
CA GLU A 242 2.25 3.58 -20.91
C GLU A 242 3.70 3.76 -21.43
N THR A 243 3.99 3.18 -22.60
CA THR A 243 5.31 3.28 -23.24
C THR A 243 5.53 4.60 -23.95
N ASP A 244 4.46 5.24 -24.44
CA ASP A 244 4.51 6.50 -25.17
C ASP A 244 3.45 7.48 -24.63
N PRO A 245 3.75 8.78 -24.49
CA PRO A 245 2.79 9.75 -24.01
C PRO A 245 1.58 10.03 -24.91
N SER A 246 1.56 9.54 -26.16
CA SER A 246 0.40 9.59 -27.06
C SER A 246 -0.45 8.32 -27.02
N HIS A 247 0.00 7.30 -26.29
CA HIS A 247 -0.76 6.09 -26.03
C HIS A 247 -1.98 6.42 -25.16
N ILE A 248 -3.17 6.02 -25.63
CA ILE A 248 -4.43 6.08 -24.89
C ILE A 248 -4.53 4.87 -23.96
N ALA A 249 -4.70 5.12 -22.66
CA ALA A 249 -4.66 4.10 -21.62
C ALA A 249 -5.65 2.95 -21.86
N GLU A 250 -5.13 1.72 -22.03
CA GLU A 250 -5.93 0.49 -22.13
C GLU A 250 -6.20 -0.11 -20.74
N GLU A 251 -6.97 -1.21 -20.68
CA GLU A 251 -7.26 -1.91 -19.42
C GLU A 251 -5.99 -2.37 -18.68
N PHE A 252 -4.92 -2.68 -19.41
CA PHE A 252 -3.62 -3.05 -18.81
C PHE A 252 -2.92 -1.87 -18.13
N ASN A 253 -3.23 -0.64 -18.50
CA ASN A 253 -2.59 0.56 -17.97
C ASN A 253 -3.31 1.14 -16.74
N LEU A 254 -4.46 0.56 -16.37
CA LEU A 254 -5.38 1.15 -15.41
C LEU A 254 -5.68 0.19 -14.25
N PRO A 255 -5.95 0.72 -13.04
CA PRO A 255 -6.28 -0.09 -11.88
C PRO A 255 -7.75 -0.54 -11.93
N VAL A 256 -8.08 -1.36 -12.93
CA VAL A 256 -9.43 -1.91 -13.13
C VAL A 256 -9.59 -3.27 -12.41
N PRO A 257 -10.79 -3.59 -11.91
CA PRO A 257 -11.09 -4.95 -11.47
C PRO A 257 -11.04 -5.91 -12.67
N ILE A 258 -10.47 -7.08 -12.46
CA ILE A 258 -10.31 -8.10 -13.48
C ILE A 258 -11.64 -8.85 -13.65
N SER A 259 -12.25 -8.74 -14.82
CA SER A 259 -13.45 -9.52 -15.13
C SER A 259 -13.11 -10.96 -15.48
N ARG A 260 -14.07 -11.88 -15.31
CA ARG A 260 -13.90 -13.31 -15.64
C ARG A 260 -13.44 -13.50 -17.09
N ARG A 261 -14.08 -12.81 -18.04
CA ARG A 261 -13.77 -12.97 -19.47
C ARG A 261 -12.42 -12.36 -19.83
N PHE A 262 -12.07 -11.23 -19.20
CA PHE A 262 -10.77 -10.61 -19.42
C PHE A 262 -9.62 -11.51 -18.94
N LEU A 263 -9.76 -12.10 -17.75
CA LEU A 263 -8.79 -13.06 -17.23
C LEU A 263 -8.69 -14.31 -18.11
N ALA A 264 -9.82 -14.86 -18.55
CA ALA A 264 -9.84 -16.08 -19.37
C ALA A 264 -9.07 -15.91 -20.71
N ARG A 265 -9.10 -14.71 -21.30
CA ARG A 265 -8.41 -14.41 -22.57
C ARG A 265 -6.94 -14.04 -22.41
N ASN A 266 -6.54 -13.54 -21.23
CA ASN A 266 -5.20 -12.99 -20.97
C ASN A 266 -4.53 -13.67 -19.77
N LEU A 267 -4.85 -14.96 -19.53
CA LEU A 267 -4.39 -15.70 -18.36
C LEU A 267 -2.86 -15.78 -18.32
N ASP A 268 -2.26 -15.99 -19.49
CA ASP A 268 -0.82 -15.99 -19.72
C ASP A 268 -0.15 -14.66 -19.35
N ARG A 269 -0.79 -13.51 -19.53
CA ARG A 269 -0.23 -12.19 -19.13
C ARG A 269 -0.48 -11.87 -17.66
N LEU A 270 -1.63 -12.25 -17.11
CA LEU A 270 -2.07 -11.84 -15.76
C LEU A 270 -1.70 -12.81 -14.64
N TYR A 271 -1.53 -14.09 -14.95
CA TYR A 271 -1.27 -15.13 -13.97
C TYR A 271 0.21 -15.54 -13.92
N GLY A 272 0.78 -15.56 -12.71
CA GLY A 272 2.13 -16.05 -12.43
C GLY A 272 2.86 -15.24 -11.36
N GLU A 273 4.06 -15.69 -10.98
CA GLU A 273 4.86 -14.97 -9.98
C GLU A 273 5.20 -13.55 -10.46
N GLY A 274 4.96 -12.55 -9.60
CA GLY A 274 5.21 -11.13 -9.90
C GLY A 274 4.16 -10.43 -10.77
N LYS A 275 3.17 -11.17 -11.29
CA LYS A 275 2.05 -10.64 -12.12
C LYS A 275 0.88 -10.16 -11.24
N ALA A 276 -0.27 -9.90 -11.87
CA ALA A 276 -1.47 -9.41 -11.18
C ALA A 276 -1.95 -10.38 -10.10
N LEU A 277 -1.90 -11.69 -10.37
CA LEU A 277 -2.20 -12.72 -9.37
C LEU A 277 -1.44 -14.04 -9.57
N CYS A 278 -1.29 -14.81 -8.50
CA CYS A 278 -0.79 -16.17 -8.53
C CYS A 278 -1.36 -17.01 -7.38
N ILE A 279 -1.41 -18.33 -7.57
CA ILE A 279 -1.87 -19.28 -6.54
C ILE A 279 -0.80 -20.36 -6.38
N LYS A 280 -0.36 -20.58 -5.14
CA LYS A 280 0.59 -21.63 -4.77
C LYS A 280 -0.10 -22.65 -3.89
N ARG A 281 0.12 -23.92 -4.17
CA ARG A 281 -0.39 -25.05 -3.38
C ARG A 281 0.74 -25.61 -2.51
N GLY A 282 0.45 -25.82 -1.23
CA GLY A 282 1.39 -26.48 -0.32
C GLY A 282 1.46 -27.99 -0.51
N TYR A 283 2.61 -28.55 -0.15
CA TYR A 283 2.85 -29.99 -0.13
C TYR A 283 3.61 -30.35 1.15
N LYS A 284 3.35 -31.54 1.69
CA LYS A 284 4.00 -32.03 2.90
C LYS A 284 5.52 -32.03 2.70
N ASN A 285 6.26 -31.42 3.63
CA ASN A 285 7.73 -31.31 3.63
C ASN A 285 8.33 -30.68 2.36
N ARG A 286 7.59 -29.86 1.61
CA ARG A 286 8.07 -29.17 0.41
C ARG A 286 7.57 -27.73 0.38
N PRO A 287 8.33 -26.79 -0.23
CA PRO A 287 7.86 -25.43 -0.39
C PRO A 287 6.57 -25.39 -1.25
N PRO A 288 5.68 -24.40 -1.05
CA PRO A 288 4.51 -24.22 -1.89
C PRO A 288 4.88 -24.07 -3.36
N ARG A 289 4.21 -24.84 -4.23
CA ARG A 289 4.45 -24.83 -5.68
C ARG A 289 3.39 -23.99 -6.38
N LEU A 290 3.82 -23.17 -7.34
CA LEU A 290 2.93 -22.43 -8.24
C LEU A 290 2.06 -23.42 -9.05
N ILE A 291 0.75 -23.20 -9.05
CA ILE A 291 -0.20 -23.92 -9.92
C ILE A 291 0.04 -23.42 -11.34
N ARG A 292 0.09 -24.32 -12.33
CA ARG A 292 0.39 -23.89 -13.70
C ARG A 292 -0.82 -23.20 -14.33
N ALA A 293 -0.60 -22.26 -15.25
CA ALA A 293 -1.69 -21.56 -15.93
C ALA A 293 -2.63 -22.53 -16.67
N ASP A 294 -2.11 -23.64 -17.23
CA ASP A 294 -2.91 -24.67 -17.88
C ASP A 294 -3.78 -25.48 -16.90
N GLU A 295 -3.48 -25.47 -15.61
CA GLU A 295 -4.29 -26.09 -14.55
C GLU A 295 -5.45 -25.17 -14.11
N ILE A 296 -5.48 -23.91 -14.54
CA ILE A 296 -6.49 -22.94 -14.10
C ILE A 296 -7.65 -22.88 -15.07
N VAL A 297 -8.86 -22.83 -14.52
CA VAL A 297 -10.09 -22.59 -15.26
C VAL A 297 -10.77 -21.37 -14.66
N VAL A 298 -10.96 -20.32 -15.46
CA VAL A 298 -11.75 -19.17 -15.02
C VAL A 298 -13.22 -19.54 -15.08
N ALA A 299 -13.93 -19.41 -13.97
CA ALA A 299 -15.33 -19.80 -13.86
C ALA A 299 -16.09 -18.86 -12.92
N ASP A 300 -17.41 -18.86 -13.04
CA ASP A 300 -18.27 -18.21 -12.05
C ASP A 300 -18.38 -19.11 -10.81
N LEU A 301 -17.89 -18.61 -9.67
CA LEU A 301 -17.95 -19.27 -8.37
C LEU A 301 -19.01 -18.65 -7.45
N SER A 302 -19.96 -17.91 -8.02
CA SER A 302 -21.17 -17.49 -7.33
C SER A 302 -21.91 -18.70 -6.77
N GLY A 303 -22.30 -18.61 -5.49
CA GLY A 303 -22.94 -19.71 -4.76
C GLY A 303 -22.16 -21.03 -4.71
N TRP A 304 -20.86 -21.05 -5.05
CA TRP A 304 -20.01 -22.24 -5.06
C TRP A 304 -20.54 -23.44 -5.88
N ARG A 305 -21.27 -23.17 -6.96
CA ARG A 305 -21.95 -24.20 -7.77
C ARG A 305 -21.01 -24.95 -8.71
N TYR A 306 -19.98 -24.28 -9.22
CA TYR A 306 -19.04 -24.88 -10.16
C TYR A 306 -18.04 -25.80 -9.45
N LEU A 307 -17.98 -27.07 -9.85
CA LEU A 307 -17.00 -28.03 -9.37
C LEU A 307 -15.94 -28.27 -10.47
N PRO A 308 -14.66 -27.93 -10.24
CA PRO A 308 -13.62 -28.17 -11.22
C PRO A 308 -13.34 -29.66 -11.41
N LYS A 309 -12.94 -30.02 -12.63
CA LYS A 309 -12.48 -31.37 -12.97
C LYS A 309 -11.17 -31.69 -12.23
N ARG A 310 -10.85 -32.99 -12.07
CA ARG A 310 -9.57 -33.42 -11.49
C ARG A 310 -8.39 -32.78 -12.24
N GLY A 311 -7.41 -32.29 -11.49
CA GLY A 311 -6.24 -31.60 -12.03
C GLY A 311 -6.49 -30.16 -12.50
N LYS A 312 -7.72 -29.64 -12.37
CA LYS A 312 -8.04 -28.23 -12.64
C LYS A 312 -8.40 -27.49 -11.35
N VAL A 313 -8.12 -26.20 -11.31
CA VAL A 313 -8.46 -25.29 -10.22
C VAL A 313 -9.33 -24.17 -10.79
N ALA A 314 -10.52 -24.00 -10.23
CA ALA A 314 -11.42 -22.93 -10.66
C ALA A 314 -11.04 -21.63 -9.96
N LEU A 315 -11.06 -20.52 -10.71
CA LEU A 315 -10.74 -19.18 -10.23
C LEU A 315 -11.83 -18.20 -10.68
N ASP A 316 -12.35 -17.41 -9.74
CA ASP A 316 -13.24 -16.29 -10.01
C ASP A 316 -12.57 -14.98 -9.57
N PRO A 317 -12.09 -14.13 -10.51
CA PRO A 317 -11.43 -12.87 -10.17
C PRO A 317 -12.39 -11.78 -9.70
N GLU A 318 -13.68 -11.86 -10.01
CA GLU A 318 -14.65 -10.83 -9.61
C GLU A 318 -15.05 -10.99 -8.14
N LEU A 319 -15.15 -12.24 -7.67
CA LEU A 319 -15.45 -12.55 -6.26
C LEU A 319 -14.19 -12.82 -5.43
N GLY A 320 -13.03 -13.04 -6.06
CA GLY A 320 -11.82 -13.44 -5.35
C GLY A 320 -11.96 -14.84 -4.72
N ARG A 321 -12.56 -15.78 -5.46
CA ARG A 321 -12.80 -17.16 -5.01
C ARG A 321 -11.97 -18.17 -5.78
N ILE A 322 -11.63 -19.27 -5.11
CA ILE A 322 -10.87 -20.39 -5.64
C ILE A 322 -11.58 -21.68 -5.24
N ALA A 323 -11.80 -22.59 -6.19
CA ALA A 323 -12.28 -23.93 -5.91
C ALA A 323 -11.28 -24.98 -6.40
N PHE A 324 -11.00 -25.94 -5.55
CA PHE A 324 -10.21 -27.13 -5.87
C PHE A 324 -11.16 -28.32 -6.13
N PRO A 325 -10.70 -29.36 -6.83
CA PRO A 325 -11.49 -30.57 -7.00
C PRO A 325 -11.64 -31.27 -5.64
N SER A 326 -12.74 -31.99 -5.44
CA SER A 326 -13.01 -32.72 -4.19
C SER A 326 -11.96 -33.79 -3.85
N TYR A 327 -11.13 -34.19 -4.82
CA TYR A 327 -10.04 -35.11 -4.59
C TYR A 327 -8.85 -34.80 -5.51
N PRO A 328 -7.59 -34.83 -5.00
CA PRO A 328 -7.20 -35.04 -3.60
C PRO A 328 -7.42 -33.79 -2.73
N PRO A 329 -7.66 -33.95 -1.41
CA PRO A 329 -7.86 -32.82 -0.49
C PRO A 329 -6.64 -31.90 -0.40
N VAL A 330 -6.91 -30.65 -0.06
CA VAL A 330 -5.89 -29.60 0.05
C VAL A 330 -5.44 -29.47 1.50
N ALA A 331 -4.70 -30.47 1.99
CA ALA A 331 -4.33 -30.56 3.40
C ALA A 331 -3.17 -29.65 3.84
N ASN A 332 -2.33 -29.21 2.91
CA ASN A 332 -1.10 -28.46 3.23
C ASN A 332 -1.22 -26.95 2.94
N GLY A 333 -2.44 -26.42 2.87
CA GLY A 333 -2.69 -24.99 2.65
C GLY A 333 -2.54 -24.51 1.21
N VAL A 334 -3.01 -23.27 0.99
CA VAL A 334 -2.98 -22.54 -0.26
C VAL A 334 -2.49 -21.13 0.04
N TRP A 335 -1.57 -20.62 -0.77
CA TRP A 335 -1.09 -19.24 -0.69
C TRP A 335 -1.44 -18.52 -1.97
N VAL A 336 -1.78 -17.25 -1.82
CA VAL A 336 -2.12 -16.38 -2.93
C VAL A 336 -1.21 -15.18 -2.95
N SER A 337 -1.04 -14.63 -4.14
CA SER A 337 -0.58 -13.25 -4.30
C SER A 337 -1.50 -12.57 -5.28
N TYR A 338 -1.94 -11.36 -4.99
CA TYR A 338 -2.94 -10.66 -5.78
C TYR A 338 -2.88 -9.16 -5.56
N GLN A 339 -3.61 -8.40 -6.36
CA GLN A 339 -3.88 -6.99 -6.11
C GLN A 339 -5.35 -6.80 -5.72
N TYR A 340 -5.63 -5.87 -4.82
CA TYR A 340 -6.99 -5.41 -4.52
C TYR A 340 -7.08 -3.89 -4.64
N GLY A 341 -8.27 -3.38 -4.93
CA GLY A 341 -8.52 -1.95 -5.05
C GLY A 341 -8.88 -1.32 -3.71
N PHE A 342 -8.19 -0.25 -3.34
CA PHE A 342 -8.55 0.55 -2.16
C PHE A 342 -8.24 2.04 -2.38
N SER A 343 -8.85 2.92 -1.58
CA SER A 343 -8.76 4.36 -1.82
C SER A 343 -7.37 4.94 -1.56
N ASP A 344 -6.66 4.46 -0.53
CA ASP A 344 -5.33 4.93 -0.20
C ASP A 344 -4.53 3.95 0.69
N ALA A 345 -3.26 4.24 0.94
CA ALA A 345 -2.35 3.46 1.78
C ALA A 345 -2.72 3.56 3.27
N LEU A 346 -3.82 2.89 3.66
CA LEU A 346 -4.42 2.92 4.98
C LEU A 346 -4.58 1.51 5.57
N GLY A 347 -4.60 1.42 6.90
CA GLY A 347 -4.75 0.16 7.63
C GLY A 347 -3.54 -0.77 7.52
N GLY A 348 -3.67 -2.04 7.92
CA GLY A 348 -2.57 -3.02 7.93
C GLY A 348 -2.24 -3.59 6.55
N GLY A 349 -2.11 -2.75 5.52
CA GLY A 349 -1.88 -3.14 4.12
C GLY A 349 -0.42 -3.44 3.79
N GLU A 350 -0.14 -3.89 2.57
CA GLU A 350 1.24 -4.07 2.06
C GLU A 350 1.66 -2.87 1.22
N TYR A 351 2.10 -1.82 1.89
CA TYR A 351 2.57 -0.59 1.25
C TYR A 351 3.72 0.03 2.05
N GLU A 352 4.42 0.98 1.41
CA GLU A 352 5.52 1.72 2.01
C GLU A 352 5.04 2.60 3.17
N ARG A 353 5.71 2.50 4.32
CA ARG A 353 5.37 3.24 5.53
C ARG A 353 6.62 3.79 6.21
N SER A 354 6.50 4.98 6.78
CA SER A 354 7.54 5.58 7.62
C SER A 354 7.57 4.87 8.96
N LEU A 355 8.65 4.15 9.23
CA LEU A 355 8.87 3.50 10.53
C LEU A 355 9.31 4.57 11.54
N THR A 356 8.57 4.69 12.64
CA THR A 356 8.95 5.55 13.78
C THR A 356 9.17 4.66 14.99
N GLU A 357 10.26 4.88 15.70
CA GLU A 357 10.61 4.18 16.94
C GLU A 357 11.19 5.15 17.97
N VAL A 358 11.12 4.76 19.24
CA VAL A 358 11.74 5.49 20.34
C VAL A 358 13.26 5.22 20.31
N SER A 359 14.07 6.26 20.48
CA SER A 359 15.53 6.13 20.52
C SER A 359 15.95 5.14 21.61
N GLY A 360 16.86 4.22 21.28
CA GLY A 360 17.34 3.19 22.21
C GLY A 360 16.41 1.99 22.39
N ALA A 361 15.33 1.86 21.61
CA ALA A 361 14.43 0.71 21.71
C ALA A 361 15.11 -0.60 21.24
N LYS A 362 14.94 -1.67 22.04
CA LYS A 362 15.43 -3.01 21.70
C LYS A 362 14.47 -3.70 20.72
N ILE A 363 14.99 -4.13 19.56
CA ILE A 363 14.19 -4.71 18.47
C ILE A 363 14.22 -6.24 18.53
N TYR A 364 13.05 -6.86 18.65
CA TYR A 364 12.83 -8.30 18.53
C TYR A 364 12.18 -8.58 17.18
N LYS A 365 12.81 -9.40 16.34
CA LYS A 365 12.27 -9.73 15.00
C LYS A 365 11.51 -11.05 15.03
N VAL A 366 10.28 -11.04 14.52
CA VAL A 366 9.42 -12.20 14.40
C VAL A 366 9.19 -12.51 12.91
N GLY A 367 9.35 -13.78 12.54
CA GLY A 367 9.18 -14.22 11.16
C GLY A 367 10.33 -13.81 10.24
N GLY A 368 10.14 -14.10 8.95
CA GLY A 368 11.14 -13.85 7.90
C GLY A 368 12.27 -14.87 7.80
N ARG A 369 13.11 -14.72 6.77
CA ARG A 369 14.30 -15.54 6.55
C ARG A 369 15.41 -15.05 7.49
N GLN A 370 16.08 -15.95 8.20
CA GLN A 370 17.22 -15.58 9.07
C GLN A 370 18.29 -14.87 8.25
N THR A 371 18.45 -13.56 8.45
CA THR A 371 19.53 -12.75 7.88
C THR A 371 20.42 -12.24 9.00
N GLY A 372 21.59 -12.85 9.17
CA GLY A 372 22.63 -12.45 10.13
C GLY A 372 22.56 -13.12 11.51
N ASN A 373 23.46 -12.69 12.41
CA ASN A 373 23.67 -13.22 13.77
C ASN A 373 22.57 -12.88 14.80
N ARG A 374 21.40 -12.38 14.35
CA ARG A 374 20.27 -12.03 15.23
C ARG A 374 19.21 -13.13 15.15
N SER A 375 18.91 -13.76 16.27
CA SER A 375 17.85 -14.76 16.40
C SER A 375 16.49 -14.16 16.02
N SER A 376 15.91 -14.59 14.89
CA SER A 376 14.52 -14.31 14.54
C SER A 376 13.60 -15.30 15.25
N PHE A 377 12.60 -14.82 15.98
CA PHE A 377 11.59 -15.67 16.61
C PHE A 377 10.62 -16.19 15.56
N LYS A 378 10.13 -17.43 15.73
CA LYS A 378 9.10 -17.99 14.84
C LYS A 378 7.69 -17.58 15.25
N ARG A 379 7.48 -17.36 16.55
CA ARG A 379 6.19 -17.06 17.18
C ARG A 379 6.23 -15.71 17.87
N LEU A 380 5.08 -15.03 17.90
CA LEU A 380 4.93 -13.77 18.63
C LEU A 380 5.08 -13.97 20.14
N GLY A 381 4.52 -15.07 20.67
CA GLY A 381 4.63 -15.41 22.08
C GLY A 381 6.07 -15.57 22.57
N ASP A 382 6.96 -16.16 21.75
CA ASP A 382 8.36 -16.34 22.10
C ASP A 382 9.10 -14.99 22.20
N ALA A 383 8.79 -14.05 21.29
CA ALA A 383 9.35 -12.70 21.33
C ALA A 383 8.82 -11.90 22.53
N LEU A 384 7.54 -12.04 22.88
CA LEU A 384 6.96 -11.43 24.07
C LEU A 384 7.58 -11.98 25.36
N LYS A 385 7.82 -13.29 25.46
CA LYS A 385 8.52 -13.91 26.58
C LYS A 385 9.95 -13.38 26.72
N GLN A 386 10.69 -13.28 25.60
CA GLN A 386 12.03 -12.70 25.63
C GLN A 386 12.01 -11.23 26.08
N TRP A 387 11.03 -10.44 25.61
CA TRP A 387 10.85 -9.05 26.02
C TRP A 387 10.60 -8.92 27.54
N VAL A 388 9.80 -9.82 28.12
CA VAL A 388 9.57 -9.89 29.57
C VAL A 388 10.87 -10.20 30.31
N ASN A 389 11.65 -11.18 29.83
CA ASN A 389 12.90 -11.60 30.46
C ASN A 389 14.01 -10.52 30.39
N ASP A 390 14.11 -9.83 29.25
CA ASP A 390 15.13 -8.82 29.02
C ASP A 390 14.81 -7.47 29.72
N ASN A 391 13.54 -7.24 30.10
CA ASN A 391 13.01 -6.06 30.79
C ASN A 391 13.57 -4.70 30.28
N PRO A 392 13.61 -4.43 28.95
CA PRO A 392 14.12 -3.16 28.43
C PRO A 392 13.11 -2.02 28.66
N PRO A 393 13.56 -0.76 28.77
CA PRO A 393 12.66 0.38 28.91
C PRO A 393 11.80 0.61 27.67
N HIS A 394 12.40 0.47 26.48
CA HIS A 394 11.70 0.60 25.21
C HIS A 394 11.95 -0.65 24.36
N ALA A 395 10.89 -1.22 23.80
CA ALA A 395 10.96 -2.39 22.95
C ALA A 395 10.10 -2.26 21.70
N VAL A 396 10.59 -2.86 20.62
CA VAL A 396 9.85 -3.02 19.37
C VAL A 396 9.84 -4.49 18.99
N ILE A 397 8.65 -5.06 18.82
CA ILE A 397 8.47 -6.39 18.21
C ILE A 397 8.10 -6.16 16.75
N GLU A 398 9.03 -6.45 15.85
CA GLU A 398 8.90 -6.24 14.41
C GLU A 398 8.60 -7.56 13.70
N ILE A 399 7.43 -7.64 13.05
CA ILE A 399 7.02 -8.77 12.23
C ILE A 399 7.54 -8.58 10.80
N ALA A 400 8.46 -9.45 10.36
CA ALA A 400 9.22 -9.29 9.13
C ALA A 400 8.58 -9.95 7.88
N ASP A 401 7.44 -10.65 8.04
CA ASP A 401 6.71 -11.28 6.94
C ASP A 401 5.21 -10.93 6.93
N SER A 402 4.47 -11.45 5.94
CA SER A 402 3.04 -11.22 5.73
C SER A 402 2.19 -12.45 6.07
N GLN A 403 2.62 -13.27 7.03
CA GLN A 403 1.89 -14.47 7.45
C GLN A 403 0.71 -14.15 8.38
N VAL A 404 -0.09 -15.19 8.64
CA VAL A 404 -1.17 -15.16 9.63
C VAL A 404 -0.68 -15.81 10.92
N TYR A 405 -0.78 -15.08 12.02
CA TYR A 405 -0.41 -15.51 13.35
C TYR A 405 -1.65 -15.85 14.17
N THR A 406 -1.75 -17.11 14.58
CA THR A 406 -2.85 -17.63 15.40
C THR A 406 -2.33 -18.00 16.78
N GLU A 407 -2.09 -16.99 17.62
CA GLU A 407 -1.55 -17.13 18.96
C GLU A 407 -2.39 -16.29 19.93
N GLN A 408 -2.48 -16.73 21.19
CA GLN A 408 -2.99 -15.88 22.27
C GLN A 408 -1.97 -14.79 22.57
N LEU A 409 -2.41 -13.53 22.59
CA LEU A 409 -1.55 -12.39 22.84
C LEU A 409 -1.98 -11.70 24.12
N LEU A 410 -1.21 -11.97 25.18
CA LEU A 410 -1.26 -11.26 26.44
C LEU A 410 0.01 -10.42 26.57
N ILE A 411 -0.16 -9.11 26.61
CA ILE A 411 0.91 -8.14 26.78
C ILE A 411 0.74 -7.53 28.16
N ASP A 412 1.55 -7.98 29.11
CA ASP A 412 1.53 -7.49 30.48
C ASP A 412 2.84 -6.79 30.83
N PHE A 413 2.76 -5.47 31.05
CA PHE A 413 3.90 -4.63 31.41
C PHE A 413 4.41 -4.91 32.85
N SER A 414 3.61 -5.59 33.68
CA SER A 414 3.93 -5.96 35.07
C SER A 414 4.41 -7.41 35.22
N ALA A 415 4.38 -8.21 34.15
CA ALA A 415 4.73 -9.63 34.18
C ALA A 415 6.16 -9.87 34.67
N LYS A 416 6.35 -10.73 35.67
CA LYS A 416 7.69 -11.06 36.20
C LYS A 416 8.46 -11.97 35.23
N PRO A 417 9.80 -11.82 35.11
CA PRO A 417 10.64 -12.77 34.38
C PRO A 417 10.46 -14.19 34.91
N GLU A 418 10.59 -15.20 34.05
CA GLU A 418 10.61 -16.59 34.51
C GLU A 418 11.84 -16.82 35.42
N PRO A 419 11.70 -17.54 36.55
CA PRO A 419 12.82 -17.82 37.43
C PRO A 419 13.84 -18.71 36.70
N GLY A 420 15.01 -18.15 36.40
CA GLY A 420 16.15 -18.95 35.95
C GLY A 420 16.71 -19.80 37.09
N ASP A 421 17.40 -20.90 36.77
CA ASP A 421 18.08 -21.82 37.69
C ASP A 421 19.19 -21.20 38.56
N ALA A 422 19.28 -19.87 38.66
CA ALA A 422 20.24 -19.17 39.50
C ALA A 422 19.58 -18.67 40.80
N SER A 423 19.91 -19.38 41.88
CA SER A 423 19.95 -18.97 43.28
C SER A 423 19.19 -17.70 43.70
N GLN A 424 18.24 -17.93 44.61
CA GLN A 424 17.69 -17.00 45.61
C GLN A 424 18.54 -15.75 45.88
N ASP A 425 18.20 -14.65 45.21
CA ASP A 425 18.37 -13.30 45.76
C ASP A 425 17.19 -12.44 45.28
N GLN A 426 16.09 -12.50 46.04
CA GLN A 426 14.82 -11.84 45.73
C GLN A 426 14.87 -10.37 46.18
N THR A 427 15.55 -9.52 45.41
CA THR A 427 15.17 -8.11 45.36
C THR A 427 14.06 -7.95 44.32
N PRO A 428 12.93 -7.27 44.62
CA PRO A 428 11.90 -7.02 43.63
C PRO A 428 12.47 -6.12 42.53
N VAL A 429 12.79 -6.71 41.38
CA VAL A 429 13.16 -5.94 40.18
C VAL A 429 11.90 -5.21 39.72
N GLU A 430 11.83 -3.91 39.98
CA GLU A 430 10.77 -3.06 39.44
C GLU A 430 10.72 -3.18 37.90
N SER A 431 9.51 -3.24 37.34
CA SER A 431 9.33 -3.31 35.89
C SER A 431 9.83 -2.02 35.27
N ARG A 432 10.88 -2.11 34.43
CA ARG A 432 11.46 -0.95 33.74
C ARG A 432 10.76 -0.68 32.40
N ARG A 433 9.82 -1.54 31.98
CA ARG A 433 9.15 -1.48 30.68
C ARG A 433 8.23 -0.27 30.59
N GLU A 434 8.65 0.74 29.83
CA GLU A 434 7.88 1.96 29.63
C GLU A 434 7.10 1.93 28.31
N SER A 435 7.65 1.33 27.25
CA SER A 435 6.96 1.31 25.95
C SER A 435 7.15 0.02 25.17
N LEU A 436 6.08 -0.48 24.59
CA LEU A 436 6.09 -1.59 23.64
C LEU A 436 5.37 -1.21 22.35
N GLN A 437 6.08 -1.36 21.23
CA GLN A 437 5.51 -1.23 19.89
C GLN A 437 5.46 -2.60 19.21
N LEU A 438 4.28 -3.04 18.82
CA LEU A 438 4.10 -4.19 17.94
C LEU A 438 3.90 -3.66 16.51
N ARG A 439 4.87 -3.91 15.63
CA ARG A 439 4.88 -3.34 14.27
C ARG A 439 5.09 -4.37 13.17
N ALA A 440 4.54 -4.08 12.00
CA ALA A 440 4.97 -4.70 10.76
C ALA A 440 6.25 -4.05 10.24
N ALA A 441 7.13 -4.85 9.63
CA ALA A 441 8.21 -4.32 8.81
C ALA A 441 7.65 -3.54 7.59
N ASN A 442 8.47 -2.63 7.05
CA ASN A 442 8.06 -1.84 5.88
C ASN A 442 7.68 -2.75 4.70
N GLY A 443 6.56 -2.44 4.05
CA GLY A 443 6.03 -3.24 2.94
C GLY A 443 5.58 -4.65 3.33
N LYS A 444 5.18 -4.89 4.59
CA LYS A 444 4.61 -6.17 5.05
C LYS A 444 3.19 -6.01 5.59
N ARG A 445 2.41 -7.09 5.47
CA ARG A 445 1.01 -7.21 5.89
C ARG A 445 0.82 -8.44 6.78
N PRO A 446 1.33 -8.42 8.02
CA PRO A 446 1.03 -9.47 8.98
C PRO A 446 -0.42 -9.38 9.46
N VAL A 447 -1.03 -10.54 9.68
CA VAL A 447 -2.39 -10.67 10.19
C VAL A 447 -2.36 -11.42 11.52
N ILE A 448 -2.90 -10.82 12.56
CA ILE A 448 -3.14 -11.46 13.85
C ILE A 448 -4.58 -11.97 13.84
N ARG A 449 -4.72 -13.30 13.81
CA ARG A 449 -6.02 -13.98 13.84
C ARG A 449 -6.21 -14.65 15.20
N LEU A 450 -7.00 -14.00 16.04
CA LEU A 450 -7.33 -14.46 17.39
C LEU A 450 -8.39 -15.55 17.29
N LEU A 451 -8.09 -16.75 17.79
CA LEU A 451 -9.02 -17.88 17.80
C LEU A 451 -9.75 -17.95 19.14
N ASP A 452 -10.85 -18.70 19.15
CA ASP A 452 -11.55 -19.11 20.37
C ASP A 452 -10.78 -20.30 20.98
N TRP A 453 -9.93 -20.02 21.96
CA TRP A 453 -9.10 -21.00 22.66
C TRP A 453 -9.75 -21.46 23.96
N GLN A 454 -10.35 -20.54 24.71
CA GLN A 454 -10.94 -20.81 26.01
C GLN A 454 -12.44 -21.08 25.87
N THR A 455 -12.90 -22.24 26.34
CA THR A 455 -14.33 -22.57 26.35
C THR A 455 -15.10 -21.86 27.46
N SER A 456 -14.40 -21.40 28.50
CA SER A 456 -14.99 -20.85 29.73
C SER A 456 -14.77 -19.35 29.93
N ALA A 457 -14.09 -18.67 28.99
CA ALA A 457 -13.78 -17.25 29.08
C ALA A 457 -13.56 -16.65 27.69
N PRO A 458 -13.81 -15.33 27.51
CA PRO A 458 -13.60 -14.67 26.22
C PRO A 458 -12.10 -14.50 25.93
N ASP A 459 -11.69 -14.86 24.71
CA ASP A 459 -10.36 -14.53 24.20
C ASP A 459 -10.34 -13.13 23.55
N ALA A 460 -9.28 -12.37 23.82
CA ALA A 460 -8.98 -11.09 23.21
C ALA A 460 -7.47 -10.89 23.09
N LEU A 461 -7.04 -9.93 22.27
CA LEU A 461 -5.69 -9.38 22.40
C LEU A 461 -5.69 -8.46 23.61
N THR A 462 -5.07 -8.89 24.70
CA THR A 462 -5.15 -8.18 25.99
C THR A 462 -3.84 -7.45 26.27
N VAL A 463 -3.94 -6.15 26.54
CA VAL A 463 -2.81 -5.31 26.97
C VAL A 463 -3.09 -4.81 28.38
N ILE A 464 -2.22 -5.15 29.33
CA ILE A 464 -2.28 -4.71 30.73
C ILE A 464 -1.10 -3.77 30.96
N GLY A 465 -1.40 -2.47 31.08
CA GLY A 465 -0.39 -1.46 31.39
C GLY A 465 -0.35 -1.09 32.87
N HIS A 466 0.80 -0.57 33.30
CA HIS A 466 0.95 0.16 34.56
C HIS A 466 1.18 1.65 34.30
N GLN A 467 1.14 2.46 35.35
CA GLN A 467 1.31 3.91 35.25
C GLN A 467 2.53 4.30 34.37
N GLY A 468 2.31 5.17 33.39
CA GLY A 468 3.33 5.64 32.45
C GLY A 468 3.59 4.74 31.23
N SER A 469 3.03 3.53 31.20
CA SER A 469 3.23 2.60 30.08
C SER A 469 2.56 3.07 28.78
N ARG A 470 3.24 2.82 27.66
CA ARG A 470 2.80 3.22 26.32
C ARG A 470 2.77 2.03 25.37
N PHE A 471 1.64 1.83 24.72
CA PHE A 471 1.45 0.76 23.74
C PHE A 471 1.25 1.33 22.34
N THR A 472 1.78 0.64 21.32
CA THR A 472 1.58 1.03 19.92
C THR A 472 1.37 -0.19 19.03
N LEU A 473 0.31 -0.16 18.22
CA LEU A 473 0.08 -1.09 17.11
C LEU A 473 0.31 -0.37 15.79
N ASP A 474 1.21 -0.90 14.96
CA ASP A 474 1.62 -0.24 13.74
C ASP A 474 1.71 -1.18 12.52
N GLY A 475 0.84 -0.99 11.53
CA GLY A 475 0.91 -1.75 10.28
C GLY A 475 0.31 -3.15 10.34
N LEU A 476 -0.56 -3.46 11.30
CA LEU A 476 -1.11 -4.81 11.54
C LEU A 476 -2.60 -4.90 11.20
N LEU A 477 -3.04 -6.10 10.83
CA LEU A 477 -4.47 -6.44 10.77
C LEU A 477 -4.82 -7.37 11.92
N VAL A 478 -5.86 -7.05 12.70
CA VAL A 478 -6.40 -7.88 13.77
C VAL A 478 -7.81 -8.37 13.41
N THR A 479 -8.05 -9.68 13.55
CA THR A 479 -9.34 -10.33 13.26
C THR A 479 -9.59 -11.53 14.17
N GLY A 480 -10.81 -12.04 14.20
CA GLY A 480 -11.26 -13.18 15.00
C GLY A 480 -11.82 -12.80 16.36
N ARG A 481 -11.19 -11.84 17.05
CA ARG A 481 -11.63 -11.22 18.32
C ARG A 481 -11.20 -9.75 18.41
N GLY A 482 -11.68 -9.04 19.42
CA GLY A 482 -11.32 -7.66 19.71
C GLY A 482 -9.99 -7.51 20.46
N ALA A 483 -9.54 -6.27 20.61
CA ALA A 483 -8.43 -5.89 21.47
C ALA A 483 -8.95 -5.23 22.75
N GLN A 484 -8.39 -5.58 23.91
CA GLN A 484 -8.74 -5.06 25.22
C GLN A 484 -7.55 -4.34 25.85
N LEU A 485 -7.76 -3.09 26.25
CA LEU A 485 -6.77 -2.28 26.96
C LEU A 485 -7.18 -2.15 28.42
N ASN A 486 -6.38 -2.73 29.32
CA ASN A 486 -6.62 -2.83 30.76
C ASN A 486 -5.50 -2.13 31.56
N GLY A 487 -5.77 -1.85 32.84
CA GLY A 487 -4.78 -1.26 33.75
C GLY A 487 -4.66 0.26 33.62
N ASP A 488 -3.46 0.81 33.87
CA ASP A 488 -3.21 2.26 33.90
C ASP A 488 -2.26 2.70 32.76
N LEU A 489 -2.67 2.44 31.52
CA LEU A 489 -1.94 2.85 30.32
C LEU A 489 -1.96 4.37 30.18
N GLN A 490 -0.81 4.99 29.90
CA GLN A 490 -0.76 6.43 29.61
C GLN A 490 -1.19 6.73 28.17
N LYS A 491 -0.77 5.88 27.21
CA LYS A 491 -1.02 6.10 25.78
C LYS A 491 -1.15 4.79 25.00
N ALA A 492 -2.12 4.69 24.10
CA ALA A 492 -2.26 3.59 23.16
C ALA A 492 -2.42 4.11 21.72
N LEU A 493 -1.38 4.02 20.90
CA LEU A 493 -1.38 4.54 19.53
C LEU A 493 -1.69 3.44 18.51
N PHE A 494 -2.69 3.66 17.66
CA PHE A 494 -2.99 2.79 16.53
C PHE A 494 -2.65 3.50 15.23
N ARG A 495 -1.60 3.03 14.55
CA ARG A 495 -1.14 3.60 13.27
C ARG A 495 -1.17 2.51 12.20
N HIS A 496 -1.58 2.85 10.98
CA HIS A 496 -1.67 1.88 9.87
C HIS A 496 -2.28 0.53 10.30
N THR A 497 -3.28 0.52 11.19
CA THR A 497 -3.81 -0.69 11.81
C THR A 497 -5.24 -0.90 11.36
N THR A 498 -5.58 -2.14 11.04
CA THR A 498 -6.94 -2.54 10.70
C THR A 498 -7.50 -3.44 11.80
N LEU A 499 -8.52 -2.95 12.51
CA LEU A 499 -9.31 -3.77 13.43
C LEU A 499 -10.59 -4.19 12.69
N THR A 500 -10.84 -5.49 12.60
CA THR A 500 -11.95 -6.03 11.81
C THR A 500 -13.28 -5.81 12.55
N PRO A 501 -14.25 -5.07 11.98
CA PRO A 501 -15.51 -4.77 12.63
C PRO A 501 -16.30 -6.06 12.90
N GLY A 502 -16.89 -6.16 14.09
CA GLY A 502 -17.61 -7.36 14.54
C GLY A 502 -16.76 -8.63 14.56
N TRP A 503 -15.45 -8.47 14.76
CA TRP A 503 -14.40 -9.49 14.86
C TRP A 503 -14.10 -10.24 13.55
N GLU A 504 -15.12 -10.55 12.77
CA GLU A 504 -15.02 -11.17 11.46
C GLU A 504 -16.08 -10.57 10.52
N VAL A 505 -15.84 -10.67 9.22
CA VAL A 505 -16.80 -10.27 8.18
C VAL A 505 -17.31 -11.48 7.40
N ASP A 506 -18.52 -11.38 6.86
CA ASP A 506 -19.08 -12.36 5.93
C ASP A 506 -18.59 -12.16 4.49
N HIS A 507 -19.10 -12.97 3.55
CA HIS A 507 -18.72 -12.86 2.14
C HIS A 507 -19.12 -11.52 1.49
N ASN A 508 -20.12 -10.82 2.04
CA ASN A 508 -20.60 -9.51 1.57
C ASN A 508 -19.95 -8.34 2.31
N CYS A 509 -18.90 -8.59 3.10
CA CYS A 509 -18.23 -7.61 3.95
C CYS A 509 -19.08 -7.06 5.11
N ASN A 510 -20.18 -7.73 5.49
CA ASN A 510 -20.93 -7.37 6.70
C ASN A 510 -20.25 -7.94 7.95
N PRO A 511 -20.22 -7.20 9.08
CA PRO A 511 -19.70 -7.74 10.33
C PRO A 511 -20.56 -8.90 10.82
N LYS A 512 -19.95 -10.02 11.21
CA LYS A 512 -20.66 -11.19 11.75
C LYS A 512 -21.25 -10.92 13.13
N ARG A 513 -20.61 -10.05 13.92
CA ARG A 513 -21.07 -9.64 15.26
C ARG A 513 -21.15 -8.12 15.34
N PRO A 514 -22.17 -7.47 14.76
CA PRO A 514 -22.22 -6.02 14.61
C PRO A 514 -22.22 -5.24 15.93
N LEU A 515 -22.68 -5.85 17.02
CA LEU A 515 -22.74 -5.23 18.35
C LEU A 515 -21.42 -5.36 19.13
N GLU A 516 -20.50 -6.20 18.66
CA GLU A 516 -19.26 -6.48 19.36
C GLU A 516 -18.15 -5.48 18.94
N PRO A 517 -17.60 -4.70 19.88
CA PRO A 517 -16.55 -3.74 19.58
C PRO A 517 -15.23 -4.45 19.24
N SER A 518 -14.46 -3.89 18.31
CA SER A 518 -13.14 -4.41 17.96
C SER A 518 -12.02 -3.88 18.85
N LEU A 519 -12.31 -2.81 19.62
CA LEU A 519 -11.44 -2.22 20.62
C LEU A 519 -12.27 -1.88 21.86
N GLU A 520 -11.87 -2.43 22.99
CA GLU A 520 -12.45 -2.14 24.30
C GLU A 520 -11.38 -1.51 25.18
N ILE A 521 -11.76 -0.44 25.88
CA ILE A 521 -10.85 0.35 26.71
C ILE A 521 -11.40 0.34 28.12
N PHE A 522 -10.71 -0.38 29.01
CA PHE A 522 -10.98 -0.43 30.45
C PHE A 522 -9.90 0.30 31.26
N SER A 523 -9.03 1.06 30.59
CA SER A 523 -8.01 1.89 31.22
C SER A 523 -8.52 3.33 31.38
N PRO A 524 -8.68 3.85 32.61
CA PRO A 524 -9.36 5.12 32.84
C PRO A 524 -8.55 6.36 32.42
N HIS A 525 -7.23 6.25 32.30
CA HIS A 525 -6.33 7.38 32.04
C HIS A 525 -5.62 7.31 30.68
N VAL A 526 -6.01 6.36 29.81
CA VAL A 526 -5.34 6.16 28.52
C VAL A 526 -5.75 7.22 27.49
N CYS A 527 -4.75 7.84 26.88
CA CYS A 527 -4.93 8.62 25.66
C CYS A 527 -4.78 7.70 24.44
N VAL A 528 -5.84 7.56 23.64
CA VAL A 528 -5.84 6.74 22.41
C VAL A 528 -5.64 7.61 21.18
#